data_AF-A0A3B9J2T6-F1
#
_entry.id   AF-A0A3B9J2T6-F1
#
_cell.length_a   1.000
_cell.length_b   1.000
_cell.length_c   1.000
_cell.angle_alpha   90.00
_cell.angle_beta   90.00
_cell.angle_gamma   90.00
#
_symmetry.space_group_name_H-M   'P 1'
#
loop_
_entity.id
_entity.type
_entity.pdbx_description
1 polymer ?
#
loop_
_entity_poly.entity_id
_entity_poly.type
_entity_poly.pdbx_seq_one_letter_code
_entity_poly.pdbx_strand_id
1 'polypeptide(L)' 'MLAFMSEPKSLEECALQRFVYRPAVATKFVHHVETRSAQIHIDRMLADGRLIQVTESSFQAT' A
#
# COMPACT_ATOMS: atom_id res chain seq x y z
N MET A 1 3.05 2.27 6.50
CA MET A 1 1.85 1.75 5.80
C MET A 1 0.66 1.65 6.73
N LEU A 2 0.68 0.85 7.81
CA LEU A 2 -0.46 0.74 8.75
C LEU A 2 -1.04 2.09 9.22
N ALA A 3 -0.19 3.02 9.67
CA ALA A 3 -0.67 4.35 10.09
C ALA A 3 -1.35 5.16 8.97
N PHE A 4 -0.92 4.98 7.71
CA PHE A 4 -1.57 5.60 6.54
C PHE A 4 -2.92 4.94 6.22
N MET A 5 -3.08 3.68 6.60
CA MET A 5 -4.27 2.87 6.40
C MET A 5 -5.15 2.82 7.65
N SER A 6 -5.04 3.81 8.56
CA SER A 6 -5.98 3.96 9.67
C SER A 6 -7.42 4.17 9.17
N GLU A 7 -7.54 4.76 7.98
CA GLU A 7 -8.76 4.81 7.17
C GLU A 7 -8.65 3.84 5.98
N PRO A 8 -9.76 3.42 5.36
CA PRO A 8 -9.71 2.59 4.16
C PRO A 8 -8.87 3.22 3.04
N LYS A 9 -7.94 2.45 2.48
CA LYS A 9 -7.09 2.84 1.35
C LYS A 9 -7.04 1.75 0.29
N SER A 10 -6.94 2.16 -0.96
CA SER A 10 -6.69 1.30 -2.10
C SER A 10 -5.20 1.00 -2.29
N LEU A 11 -4.91 0.00 -3.12
CA LEU A 11 -3.54 -0.31 -3.55
C LEU A 11 -2.88 0.90 -4.23
N GLU A 12 -3.63 1.60 -5.07
CA GLU A 12 -3.13 2.76 -5.82
C GLU A 12 -2.75 3.92 -4.89
N GLU A 13 -3.60 4.23 -3.90
CA GLU A 13 -3.27 5.25 -2.88
C GLU A 13 -2.00 4.87 -2.09
N CYS A 14 -1.83 3.58 -1.79
CA CYS A 14 -0.61 3.10 -1.13
C CYS A 14 0.63 3.24 -2.02
N ALA A 15 0.50 3.01 -3.33
CA ALA A 15 1.60 3.19 -4.29
C ALA A 15 1.97 4.67 -4.45
N LEU A 16 0.97 5.56 -4.51
CA LEU A 16 1.15 7.01 -4.61
C LEU A 16 1.74 7.63 -3.34
N GLN A 17 1.48 7.03 -2.17
CA GLN A 17 2.07 7.44 -0.90
C GLN A 17 3.60 7.25 -0.85
N ARG A 18 4.15 6.39 -1.72
CA ARG A 18 5.58 6.08 -1.88
C ARG A 18 6.28 5.63 -0.60
N PHE A 19 6.23 4.33 -0.32
CA PHE A 19 6.89 3.74 0.85
C PHE A 19 8.32 3.28 0.56
N VAL A 20 8.67 3.07 -0.71
CA VAL A 20 9.99 2.55 -1.13
C VAL A 20 10.92 3.68 -1.57
N TYR A 21 10.46 4.53 -2.48
CA TYR A 21 11.26 5.59 -3.08
C TYR A 21 11.06 6.95 -2.40
N ARG A 22 12.14 7.71 -2.29
CA ARG A 22 12.07 9.12 -1.86
C ARG A 22 11.34 9.97 -2.90
N PRO A 23 10.64 11.05 -2.51
CA PRO A 23 9.88 11.90 -3.43
C PRO A 23 10.69 12.46 -4.62
N ALA A 24 11.97 12.78 -4.39
CA ALA A 24 12.87 13.33 -5.42
C ALA A 24 13.29 12.32 -6.51
N VAL A 25 13.02 11.02 -6.32
CA VAL A 25 13.34 10.00 -7.32
C VAL A 25 12.28 10.01 -8.41
N ALA A 26 12.67 10.39 -9.63
CA ALA A 26 11.79 10.48 -10.79
C ALA A 26 12.22 9.50 -11.90
N THR A 27 12.24 8.20 -11.59
CA THR A 27 12.50 7.16 -12.61
C THR A 27 11.19 6.57 -13.14
N LYS A 28 11.21 6.03 -14.36
CA LYS A 28 10.03 5.41 -15.00
C LYS A 28 9.48 4.20 -14.24
N PHE A 29 10.26 3.62 -13.33
CA PHE A 29 9.90 2.40 -12.61
C PHE A 29 9.29 2.65 -11.24
N VAL A 30 9.31 3.90 -10.74
CA VAL A 30 8.86 4.23 -9.38
C VAL A 30 7.46 3.68 -9.13
N HIS A 31 6.51 3.97 -10.01
CA HIS A 31 5.13 3.52 -9.83
C HIS A 31 5.01 1.98 -9.85
N HIS A 32 5.65 1.30 -10.82
CA HIS A 32 5.61 -0.17 -10.90
C HIS A 32 6.15 -0.85 -9.63
N VAL A 33 7.26 -0.34 -9.09
CA VAL A 33 7.88 -0.89 -7.88
C VAL A 33 7.02 -0.60 -6.65
N GLU A 34 6.50 0.62 -6.52
CA GLU A 34 5.62 0.99 -5.40
C GLU A 34 4.35 0.15 -5.39
N THR A 35 3.67 -0.01 -6.54
CA THR A 35 2.46 -0.84 -6.64
C THR A 35 2.75 -2.29 -6.30
N ARG A 36 3.81 -2.88 -6.86
CA ARG A 36 4.16 -4.28 -6.55
C ARG A 36 4.54 -4.47 -5.08
N SER A 37 5.28 -3.53 -4.52
CA SER A 37 5.69 -3.58 -3.11
C SER A 37 4.50 -3.42 -2.18
N ALA A 38 3.62 -2.45 -2.45
CA ALA A 38 2.39 -2.24 -1.70
C ALA A 38 1.52 -3.51 -1.70
N GLN A 39 1.34 -4.17 -2.85
CA GLN A 39 0.57 -5.42 -2.92
C GLN A 39 1.17 -6.51 -2.03
N ILE A 40 2.48 -6.75 -2.13
CA ILE A 40 3.17 -7.77 -1.30
C ILE A 40 2.99 -7.47 0.19
N HIS A 41 3.05 -6.20 0.58
CA HIS A 41 2.87 -5.81 1.97
C HIS A 41 1.41 -5.95 2.43
N ILE A 42 0.43 -5.60 1.59
CA ILE A 42 -0.99 -5.81 1.87
C ILE A 42 -1.28 -7.29 2.08
N ASP A 43 -0.85 -8.15 1.15
CA ASP A 43 -1.08 -9.60 1.22
C ASP A 43 -0.54 -10.18 2.54
N ARG A 44 0.67 -9.77 2.94
CA ARG A 44 1.29 -10.19 4.21
C ARG A 44 0.50 -9.67 5.41
N MET A 45 0.10 -8.40 5.41
CA MET A 45 -0.61 -7.82 6.54
C MET A 45 -2.03 -8.37 6.68
N LEU A 46 -2.70 -8.74 5.58
CA LEU A 46 -3.95 -9.49 5.59
C LEU A 46 -3.77 -10.87 6.21
N ALA A 47 -2.73 -11.61 5.78
CA ALA A 47 -2.42 -12.92 6.34
C ALA A 47 -2.11 -12.86 7.85
N ASP A 48 -1.48 -11.78 8.31
CA ASP A 48 -1.17 -11.54 9.73
C ASP A 48 -2.35 -10.96 10.53
N GLY A 49 -3.49 -10.68 9.91
CA GLY A 49 -4.66 -10.05 10.57
C GLY A 49 -4.44 -8.60 11.01
N ARG A 50 -3.47 -7.89 10.42
CA ARG A 50 -3.16 -6.47 10.70
C ARG A 50 -3.92 -5.51 9.79
N LEU A 51 -4.44 -6.03 8.68
CA LEU A 51 -5.38 -5.35 7.81
C LEU A 51 -6.66 -6.18 7.71
N ILE A 52 -7.76 -5.49 7.46
CA ILE A 52 -9.01 -6.07 6.95
C ILE A 52 -9.29 -5.53 5.55
N GLN A 53 -9.94 -6.35 4.72
CA GLN A 53 -10.50 -5.91 3.44
C GLN A 53 -11.88 -5.31 3.69
N VAL A 54 -12.05 -4.03 3.38
CA VAL A 54 -13.30 -3.28 3.63
C VAL A 54 -14.21 -3.35 2.41
N THR A 55 -13.63 -3.27 1.21
CA THR A 55 -14.30 -3.49 -0.08
C THR A 55 -13.39 -4.31 -1.00
N GLU A 56 -13.87 -4.66 -2.19
CA GLU A 56 -13.06 -5.40 -3.18
C GLU A 56 -11.70 -4.76 -3.46
N SER A 57 -11.58 -3.43 -3.34
CA SER A 57 -10.38 -2.67 -3.67
C SER A 57 -9.82 -1.82 -2.52
N SER A 58 -10.34 -1.95 -1.29
CA SER A 58 -9.89 -1.14 -0.15
C SER A 58 -9.59 -1.96 1.11
N PHE A 59 -8.60 -1.49 1.84
CA PHE A 59 -8.03 -2.16 3.01
C PHE A 59 -7.84 -1.16 4.15
N GLN A 60 -8.03 -1.61 5.38
CA GLN A 60 -7.91 -0.78 6.59
C GLN A 60 -7.16 -1.52 7.69
N ALA A 61 -6.35 -0.79 8.46
CA ALA A 61 -5.69 -1.30 9.65
C ALA A 61 -6.70 -1.67 10.75
N THR A 62 -6.41 -2.78 11.43
CA THR A 62 -7.23 -3.33 12.52
C THR A 62 -6.80 -2.79 13.87
#